data_AF-A0A0H2R090-F1
#
_entry.id   AF-A0A0H2R090-F1
#
_cell.length_a   1.000
_cell.length_b   1.000
_cell.length_c   1.000
_cell.angle_alpha   90.00
_cell.angle_beta   90.00
_cell.angle_gamma   90.00
#
_symmetry.space_group_name_H-M   'P 1'
#
loop_
_entity.id
_entity.type
_entity.pdbx_description
1 polymer ?
#
loop_
_entity_poly.entity_id
_entity_poly.type
_entity_poly.pdbx_seq_one_letter_code
_entity_poly.pdbx_strand_id
1 'polypeptide(L)'
;MPNVQNVSLKLPEHDNLILGITWKEAGVLQHLRVLRLALPLSSPDEFSRWLATLEKFFADEYRKDFERLELQFRPYNSVTPKARLSNILGEKLRWIEC
;
A
#
# COMPACT_ATOMS: atom_id res chain seq x y z
N MET A 1 -17.05 -17.59 -8.22
CA MET A 1 -16.48 -16.41 -7.54
C MET A 1 -16.55 -15.24 -8.52
N PRO A 2 -17.49 -14.30 -8.40
CA PRO A 2 -17.62 -13.25 -9.40
C PRO A 2 -16.68 -12.08 -9.05
N ASN A 3 -15.75 -11.79 -9.98
CA ASN A 3 -15.05 -10.51 -10.17
C ASN A 3 -14.04 -10.06 -9.09
N VAL A 4 -13.07 -10.90 -8.72
CA VAL A 4 -11.89 -10.43 -7.96
C VAL A 4 -10.77 -10.07 -8.94
N GLN A 5 -10.27 -8.82 -8.90
CA GLN A 5 -9.28 -8.31 -9.86
C GLN A 5 -7.91 -8.11 -9.22
N ASN A 6 -6.86 -8.24 -10.04
CA ASN A 6 -5.51 -7.78 -9.71
C ASN A 6 -5.35 -6.36 -10.24
N VAL A 7 -5.16 -5.38 -9.36
CA VAL A 7 -5.03 -3.97 -9.76
C VAL A 7 -3.63 -3.50 -9.46
N SER A 8 -2.98 -2.94 -10.48
CA SER A 8 -1.69 -2.27 -10.36
C SER A 8 -1.92 -0.78 -10.51
N LEU A 9 -1.56 -0.02 -9.47
CA LEU A 9 -1.63 1.43 -9.45
C LEU A 9 -0.20 1.97 -9.41
N LYS A 10 0.14 2.76 -10.43
CA LYS A 10 1.36 3.55 -10.43
C LYS A 10 0.99 4.93 -9.94
N LEU A 11 1.59 5.34 -8.83
CA LEU A 11 1.25 6.59 -8.18
C LEU A 11 2.08 7.71 -8.79
N PRO A 12 1.53 8.88 -9.11
CA PRO A 12 2.33 10.01 -9.58
C PRO A 12 3.30 10.48 -8.49
N GLU A 13 4.46 11.01 -8.88
CA GLU A 13 5.56 11.42 -7.99
C GLU A 13 5.13 12.43 -6.90
N HIS A 14 4.07 13.21 -7.15
CA HIS A 14 3.66 14.32 -6.30
C HIS A 14 2.18 14.30 -5.91
N ASP A 15 1.44 13.26 -6.29
CA ASP A 15 0.06 13.14 -5.84
C ASP A 15 0.03 12.44 -4.48
N ASN A 16 -0.56 13.13 -3.51
CA ASN A 16 -1.05 12.48 -2.31
C ASN A 16 -1.99 11.37 -2.78
N LEU A 17 -1.68 10.10 -2.55
CA LEU A 17 -2.73 9.09 -2.66
C LEU A 17 -3.77 9.48 -1.63
N ILE A 18 -4.86 10.03 -2.13
CA ILE A 18 -6.09 10.07 -1.39
C ILE A 18 -6.60 8.63 -1.47
N LEU A 19 -5.94 7.70 -0.76
CA LEU A 19 -6.58 6.52 -0.18
C LEU A 19 -7.55 7.06 0.87
N GLY A 20 -8.57 7.73 0.35
CA GLY A 20 -9.51 8.48 1.14
C GLY A 20 -10.58 7.54 1.67
N ILE A 21 -11.36 8.12 2.57
CA ILE A 21 -12.65 7.59 3.00
C ILE A 21 -13.51 7.19 1.79
N THR A 22 -13.31 7.79 0.61
CA THR A 22 -14.02 7.42 -0.62
C THR A 22 -13.74 6.00 -1.11
N TRP A 23 -12.50 5.51 -1.03
CA TRP A 23 -12.18 4.11 -1.40
C TRP A 23 -12.76 3.13 -0.39
N LYS A 24 -12.81 3.58 0.87
CA LYS A 24 -13.43 2.89 2.00
C LYS A 24 -14.95 2.75 1.79
N GLU A 25 -15.63 3.85 1.52
CA GLU A 25 -17.08 3.92 1.28
C GLU A 25 -17.49 3.14 0.01
N ALA A 26 -16.65 3.16 -1.02
CA ALA A 26 -16.92 2.45 -2.27
C ALA A 26 -16.61 0.95 -2.22
N GLY A 27 -16.08 0.41 -1.11
CA GLY A 27 -15.78 -1.02 -0.97
C GLY A 27 -14.74 -1.55 -1.96
N VAL A 28 -13.92 -0.67 -2.54
CA VAL A 28 -13.00 -0.99 -3.65
C VAL A 28 -12.06 -2.14 -3.28
N LEU A 29 -11.59 -2.16 -2.03
CA LEU A 29 -10.64 -3.17 -1.57
C LEU A 29 -11.23 -4.57 -1.51
N GLN A 30 -12.53 -4.73 -1.22
CA GLN A 30 -13.18 -6.04 -1.06
C GLN A 30 -13.21 -6.87 -2.35
N HIS A 31 -13.05 -6.20 -3.49
CA HIS A 31 -13.00 -6.83 -4.81
C HIS A 31 -11.55 -7.01 -5.31
N LEU A 32 -10.55 -6.64 -4.50
CA LEU A 32 -9.14 -6.74 -4.87
C LEU A 32 -8.50 -7.97 -4.27
N ARG A 33 -7.90 -8.79 -5.12
CA ARG A 33 -7.07 -9.91 -4.66
C ARG A 33 -5.69 -9.41 -4.31
N VAL A 34 -5.09 -8.69 -5.25
CA VAL A 34 -3.76 -8.12 -5.14
C VAL A 34 -3.83 -6.64 -5.46
N LEU A 35 -3.35 -5.81 -4.53
CA LEU A 35 -3.10 -4.40 -4.72
C LEU A 35 -1.60 -4.20 -4.88
N ARG A 36 -1.15 -3.80 -6.07
CA ARG A 36 0.25 -3.42 -6.31
C ARG A 36 0.36 -1.91 -6.39
N LEU A 37 1.20 -1.32 -5.53
CA LEU A 37 1.53 0.11 -5.56
C LEU A 37 2.98 0.26 -6.00
N ALA A 38 3.19 0.97 -7.11
CA ALA A 38 4.51 1.40 -7.54
C ALA A 38 4.72 2.86 -7.10
N LEU A 39 5.69 3.06 -6.22
CA LEU A 39 6.03 4.34 -5.61
C LEU A 39 7.23 4.93 -6.37
N PRO A 40 7.05 5.93 -7.26
CA PRO A 40 8.17 6.63 -7.88
C PRO A 40 8.70 7.65 -6.88
N LEU A 41 9.43 7.19 -5.88
CA LEU A 41 9.94 8.05 -4.83
C LEU A 41 11.34 8.49 -5.21
N SER A 42 11.56 9.80 -5.13
CA SER A 42 12.83 10.43 -5.43
C SER A 42 13.68 10.60 -4.18
N SER A 43 13.06 10.54 -2.99
CA SER A 43 13.76 10.71 -1.71
C SER A 43 13.34 9.72 -0.60
N PRO A 44 14.23 9.45 0.38
CA PRO A 44 13.91 8.66 1.57
C PRO A 44 12.80 9.29 2.46
N ASP A 45 12.71 10.61 2.48
CA ASP A 45 11.72 11.34 3.26
C ASP A 45 10.32 11.15 2.69
N GLU A 46 10.18 11.19 1.36
CA GLU A 46 8.93 10.87 0.68
C GLU A 46 8.55 9.40 0.95
N PHE A 47 9.50 8.46 0.86
CA PHE A 47 9.24 7.05 1.19
C PHE A 47 8.70 6.87 2.60
N SER A 48 9.30 7.55 3.58
CA SER A 48 8.87 7.49 4.97
C SER A 48 7.47 8.06 5.17
N ARG A 49 7.15 9.20 4.53
CA ARG A 49 5.79 9.78 4.56
C ARG A 49 4.76 8.84 3.95
N TRP A 50 5.08 8.24 2.81
CA TRP A 50 4.21 7.28 2.14
C TRP A 50 3.93 6.05 2.99
N LEU A 51 4.96 5.47 3.61
CA LEU A 51 4.78 4.34 4.51
C LEU A 51 3.91 4.71 5.72
N ALA A 52 4.05 5.91 6.28
CA ALA A 52 3.20 6.37 7.38
C ALA A 52 1.72 6.54 6.95
N THR A 53 1.45 6.96 5.71
CA THR A 53 0.09 7.04 5.15
C THR A 53 -0.51 5.65 4.99
N LEU A 54 0.24 4.69 4.45
CA LEU A 54 -0.21 3.30 4.32
C LEU A 54 -0.41 2.65 5.69
N GLU A 55 0.46 2.95 6.66
CA GLU A 55 0.33 2.49 8.04
C GLU A 55 -1.02 2.91 8.62
N LYS A 56 -1.38 4.20 8.51
CA LYS A 56 -2.68 4.70 8.98
C LYS A 56 -3.86 4.08 8.25
N PHE A 57 -3.76 3.93 6.93
CA PHE A 57 -4.84 3.39 6.11
C PHE A 57 -5.13 1.91 6.43
N PHE A 58 -4.08 1.11 6.63
CA PHE A 58 -4.22 -0.32 6.91
C PHE A 58 -4.26 -0.68 8.39
N ALA A 59 -3.97 0.26 9.29
CA ALA A 59 -4.19 0.08 10.73
C ALA A 59 -5.69 -0.05 11.07
N ASP A 60 -6.56 0.51 10.24
CA ASP A 60 -8.02 0.29 10.31
C ASP A 60 -8.41 -1.14 9.87
N GLU A 61 -9.69 -1.51 10.03
CA GLU A 61 -10.26 -2.87 9.87
C GLU A 61 -10.07 -3.56 8.49
N TYR A 62 -9.39 -2.91 7.53
CA TYR A 62 -9.25 -3.33 6.14
C TYR A 62 -8.17 -4.38 5.87
N ARG A 63 -7.50 -4.89 6.92
CA ARG A 63 -6.57 -6.03 6.78
C ARG A 63 -7.23 -7.23 6.11
N LYS A 64 -8.55 -7.38 6.16
CA LYS A 64 -9.28 -8.55 5.63
C LYS A 64 -9.69 -8.43 4.16
N ASP A 65 -9.74 -7.22 3.61
CA ASP A 65 -10.44 -6.97 2.35
C ASP A 65 -9.65 -7.34 1.10
N PHE A 66 -8.33 -7.48 1.22
CA PHE A 66 -7.45 -7.93 0.15
C PHE A 66 -6.57 -9.10 0.59
N GLU A 67 -6.15 -9.95 -0.35
CA GLU A 67 -5.25 -11.07 -0.05
C GLU A 67 -3.80 -10.61 0.07
N ARG A 68 -3.37 -9.66 -0.77
CA ARG A 68 -1.96 -9.23 -0.85
C ARG A 68 -1.79 -7.76 -1.22
N LEU A 69 -0.88 -7.07 -0.53
CA LEU A 69 -0.34 -5.76 -0.88
C LEU A 69 1.10 -5.94 -1.36
N GLU A 70 1.39 -5.45 -2.57
CA GLU A 70 2.73 -5.42 -3.13
C GLU A 70 3.21 -3.96 -3.22
N LEU A 71 4.31 -3.64 -2.54
CA LEU A 71 4.92 -2.31 -2.59
C LEU A 71 6.20 -2.37 -3.41
N GLN A 72 6.19 -1.69 -4.54
CA GLN A 72 7.34 -1.53 -5.41
C GLN A 72 7.99 -0.16 -5.20
N PHE A 73 9.27 -0.15 -4.85
CA PHE A 73 10.00 1.06 -4.47
C PHE A 73 11.50 0.91 -4.77
N ARG A 74 12.20 2.05 -4.87
CA ARG A 74 13.67 2.05 -4.93
C ARG A 74 14.26 1.75 -3.54
N PRO A 75 15.35 0.99 -3.43
CA PRO A 75 15.90 0.61 -2.14
C PRO A 75 16.36 1.84 -1.34
N TYR A 76 15.62 2.14 -0.26
CA TYR A 76 15.97 3.14 0.75
C TYR A 76 16.12 2.47 2.11
N ASN A 77 17.11 2.93 2.89
CA ASN A 77 17.34 2.51 4.28
C ASN A 77 16.29 3.14 5.21
N SER A 78 15.07 2.62 5.19
CA SER A 78 13.98 3.03 6.08
C SER A 78 13.48 1.80 6.86
N VAL A 79 14.24 1.42 7.88
CA VAL A 79 13.99 0.18 8.66
C VAL A 79 12.72 0.30 9.51
N THR A 80 12.52 1.43 10.20
CA THR A 80 11.43 1.59 11.17
C THR A 80 10.04 1.60 10.54
N PRO A 81 9.76 2.38 9.47
CA PRO A 81 8.44 2.38 8.84
C PRO A 81 8.12 1.07 8.11
N LYS A 82 9.12 0.40 7.52
CA LYS A 82 8.97 -0.93 6.92
C LYS A 82 8.54 -1.96 7.97
N ALA A 83 9.16 -1.94 9.15
CA ALA A 83 8.83 -2.86 10.25
C ALA A 83 7.39 -2.66 10.74
N ARG A 84 6.94 -1.40 10.90
CA ARG A 84 5.56 -1.10 11.33
C ARG A 84 4.52 -1.59 10.34
N LEU A 85 4.71 -1.33 9.05
CA LEU A 85 3.78 -1.79 8.03
C LEU A 85 3.76 -3.33 7.95
N SER A 86 4.90 -3.97 8.13
CA SER A 86 5.01 -5.43 8.21
C SER A 86 4.28 -6.00 9.42
N ASN A 87 4.28 -5.31 10.57
CA ASN A 87 3.51 -5.73 11.75
C ASN A 87 2.00 -5.66 11.52
N ILE A 88 1.52 -4.65 10.77
CA ILE A 88 0.08 -4.48 10.48
C ILE A 88 -0.40 -5.53 9.48
N LEU A 89 0.32 -5.66 8.36
CA LEU A 89 -0.12 -6.48 7.23
C LEU A 89 0.35 -7.94 7.31
N GLY A 90 1.45 -8.19 8.00
CA GLY A 90 2.07 -9.51 8.11
C GLY A 90 2.38 -10.11 6.75
N GLU A 91 1.99 -11.37 6.56
CA GLU A 91 2.22 -12.15 5.34
C GLU A 91 1.55 -11.61 4.07
N LYS A 92 0.58 -10.69 4.24
CA LYS A 92 -0.09 -10.03 3.11
C LYS A 92 0.81 -9.01 2.43
N LEU A 93 1.86 -8.52 3.10
CA LEU A 93 2.77 -7.52 2.54
C LEU A 93 3.92 -8.20 1.78
N ARG A 94 4.16 -7.73 0.56
CA ARG A 94 5.32 -8.09 -0.26
C ARG A 94 6.08 -6.84 -0.68
N TRP A 95 7.35 -6.80 -0.31
CA TRP A 95 8.28 -5.78 -0.75
C TRP A 95 8.87 -6.17 -2.11
N ILE A 96 8.80 -5.26 -3.07
CA ILE A 96 9.40 -5.42 -4.40
C ILE A 96 10.43 -4.31 -4.54
N GLU A 97 11.70 -4.66 -4.41
CA GLU A 97 12.81 -3.73 -4.62
C GLU A 97 13.14 -3.69 -6.12
N CYS A 98 13.29 -2.49 -6.68
CA CYS A 98 13.60 -2.26 -8.10
C CYS A 98 14.76 -1.29 -8.29
#